data_AF-A0A535XDD1-F1
#
_entry.id   AF-A0A535XDD1-F1
#
_cell.length_a   1.000
_cell.length_b   1.000
_cell.length_c   1.000
_cell.angle_alpha   90.00
_cell.angle_beta   90.00
_cell.angle_gamma   90.00
#
_symmetry.space_group_name_H-M   'P 1'
#
loop_
_entity.id
_entity.type
_entity.pdbx_description
1 polymer ?
#
loop_
_entity_poly.entity_id
_entity_poly.type
_entity_poly.pdbx_seq_one_letter_code
_entity_poly.pdbx_strand_id
1 'polypeptide(L)'
;MPLDALAVGNDAIADVLDEIGDLIELKGENVFRAVTYRAAARSIRDLREPLTKRFARSAPRRTRAAITLHPIARTVKRSRS
;
A
#
# COMPACT_ATOMS: atom_id res chain seq x y z
N MET A 1 14.09 -1.48 -2.03
CA MET A 1 13.42 -1.77 -3.31
C MET A 1 12.63 -0.53 -3.73
N PRO A 2 13.02 0.19 -4.79
CA PRO A 2 12.20 1.26 -5.34
C PRO A 2 10.98 0.66 -6.06
N LEU A 3 9.86 1.37 -6.00
CA LEU A 3 8.62 0.98 -6.65
C LEU A 3 8.73 1.20 -8.15
N ASP A 4 9.36 0.25 -8.83
CA ASP A 4 9.24 0.07 -10.29
C ASP A 4 7.82 -0.37 -10.67
N ALA A 5 6.85 -0.25 -9.76
CA ALA A 5 5.44 -0.66 -9.84
C ALA A 5 4.72 -0.19 -11.12
N LEU A 6 5.25 0.82 -11.82
CA LEU A 6 4.75 1.26 -13.12
C LEU A 6 5.20 0.37 -14.30
N ALA A 7 6.27 -0.40 -14.13
CA ALA A 7 6.77 -1.44 -15.03
C ALA A 7 6.36 -2.86 -14.58
N VAL A 8 5.88 -3.03 -13.35
CA VAL A 8 5.45 -4.31 -12.79
C VAL A 8 4.07 -4.68 -13.35
N GLY A 9 3.96 -5.86 -13.97
CA GLY A 9 2.71 -6.40 -14.50
C GLY A 9 1.72 -6.80 -13.40
N ASN A 10 0.47 -7.10 -13.78
CA ASN A 10 -0.59 -7.51 -12.84
C ASN A 10 -0.16 -8.71 -11.97
N ASP A 11 0.56 -9.69 -12.53
CA ASP A 11 1.01 -10.88 -11.81
C ASP A 11 1.93 -10.53 -10.64
N ALA A 12 2.96 -9.72 -10.89
CA ALA A 12 3.90 -9.34 -9.84
C ALA A 12 3.27 -8.40 -8.79
N ILE A 13 2.25 -7.61 -9.15
CA ILE A 13 1.44 -6.89 -8.16
C ILE A 13 0.66 -7.89 -7.29
N ALA A 14 0.04 -8.89 -7.90
CA ALA A 14 -0.73 -9.90 -7.19
C ALA A 14 0.14 -10.77 -6.27
N ASP A 15 1.36 -11.12 -6.69
CA ASP A 15 2.31 -11.89 -5.88
C ASP A 15 2.68 -11.14 -4.60
N VAL A 16 2.93 -9.83 -4.69
CA VAL A 16 3.18 -8.99 -3.51
C VAL A 16 1.96 -8.94 -2.59
N LEU A 17 0.74 -8.89 -3.14
CA LEU A 17 -0.49 -8.89 -2.34
C LEU A 17 -0.69 -10.23 -1.63
N ASP A 18 -0.37 -11.35 -2.27
CA ASP A 18 -0.38 -12.66 -1.62
C ASP A 18 0.67 -12.74 -0.51
N GLU A 19 1.90 -12.25 -0.75
CA GLU A 19 2.95 -12.19 0.27
C GLU A 19 2.52 -11.35 1.49
N ILE A 20 1.85 -10.21 1.27
CA ILE A 20 1.28 -9.42 2.37
C ILE A 20 0.23 -10.25 3.13
N GLY A 21 -0.62 -10.99 2.42
CA GLY A 21 -1.60 -11.90 3.03
C GLY A 21 -0.94 -12.95 3.92
N ASP A 22 0.09 -13.63 3.40
CA ASP A 22 0.89 -14.62 4.13
C ASP A 22 1.52 -14.01 5.39
N LEU A 23 2.14 -12.83 5.27
CA LEU A 23 2.80 -12.17 6.39
C LEU A 23 1.82 -11.75 7.50
N ILE A 24 0.62 -11.29 7.15
CA ILE A 24 -0.42 -10.95 8.13
C ILE A 24 -0.90 -12.20 8.87
N GLU A 25 -1.11 -13.30 8.13
CA GLU A 25 -1.52 -14.58 8.69
C GLU A 25 -0.45 -15.16 9.63
N LEU A 26 0.82 -15.17 9.19
CA LEU A 26 1.96 -15.64 9.97
C LEU A 26 2.18 -14.85 11.26
N LYS A 27 1.91 -13.54 11.23
CA LYS A 27 2.00 -12.69 12.43
C LYS A 27 0.83 -12.85 13.38
N GLY A 28 -0.20 -13.63 13.02
CA GLY A 28 -1.44 -13.73 13.79
C GLY A 28 -2.19 -12.40 13.88
N GLU A 29 -2.02 -11.52 12.89
CA GLU A 29 -2.73 -10.25 12.81
C GLU A 29 -4.18 -10.48 12.35
N ASN A 30 -4.89 -9.39 12.03
CA ASN A 30 -6.30 -9.45 11.68
C ASN A 30 -6.55 -10.32 10.43
N VAL A 31 -7.25 -11.45 10.61
CA VAL A 31 -7.61 -12.42 9.57
C VAL A 31 -8.37 -11.77 8.40
N PHE A 32 -9.24 -10.80 8.67
CA PHE A 32 -9.96 -10.09 7.61
C PHE A 32 -9.00 -9.36 6.67
N ARG A 33 -7.89 -8.81 7.19
CA ARG A 33 -6.87 -8.17 6.35
C ARG A 33 -6.21 -9.20 5.45
N ALA A 34 -5.75 -10.34 5.98
CA ALA A 34 -5.12 -11.39 5.19
C ALA A 34 -6.02 -11.85 4.03
N VAL A 35 -7.30 -12.16 4.33
CA VAL A 35 -8.29 -12.55 3.33
C VAL A 35 -8.51 -11.46 2.28
N THR A 36 -8.59 -10.19 2.71
CA THR A 36 -8.78 -9.05 1.80
C THR A 36 -7.60 -8.91 0.82
N TYR A 37 -6.36 -9.06 1.29
CA TYR A 37 -5.18 -8.99 0.43
C TYR A 37 -5.14 -10.13 -0.59
N ARG A 38 -5.46 -11.37 -0.18
CA ARG A 38 -5.55 -12.50 -1.12
C ARG A 38 -6.68 -12.34 -2.14
N ALA A 39 -7.83 -11.82 -1.71
CA ALA A 39 -8.94 -11.51 -2.62
C ALA A 39 -8.57 -10.42 -3.63
N ALA A 40 -7.81 -9.42 -3.20
CA ALA A 40 -7.27 -8.39 -4.08
C ALA A 40 -6.25 -8.95 -5.08
N ALA A 41 -5.34 -9.83 -4.63
CA ALA A 41 -4.37 -10.51 -5.50
C ALA A 41 -5.08 -11.25 -6.64
N ARG A 42 -6.08 -12.08 -6.29
CA ARG A 42 -6.91 -12.80 -7.27
C ARG A 42 -7.59 -11.86 -8.26
N SER A 43 -8.23 -10.81 -7.74
CA SER A 43 -8.93 -9.82 -8.57
C SER A 43 -8.00 -9.13 -9.56
N ILE A 44 -6.74 -8.86 -9.17
CA ILE A 44 -5.75 -8.22 -10.04
C ILE A 44 -5.22 -9.18 -11.11
N ARG A 45 -4.98 -10.46 -10.79
CA ARG A 45 -4.61 -11.47 -11.79
C ARG A 45 -5.69 -11.64 -12.86
N ASP A 46 -6.95 -11.58 -12.44
CA ASP A 46 -8.10 -11.75 -13.33
C ASP A 46 -8.39 -10.50 -14.21
N LEU A 47 -7.67 -9.40 -14.04
CA LEU A 47 -7.85 -8.21 -14.87
C LEU A 47 -7.35 -8.45 -16.30
N ARG A 48 -8.30 -8.44 -17.25
CA ARG A 48 -8.01 -8.52 -18.70
C ARG A 48 -7.15 -7.37 -19.23
N GLU A 49 -7.26 -6.20 -18.61
CA GLU A 49 -6.48 -5.02 -18.97
C GLU A 49 -5.41 -4.75 -17.91
N PRO A 50 -4.14 -4.56 -18.28
CA PRO A 50 -3.08 -4.19 -17.33
C PRO A 50 -3.44 -2.93 -16.53
N LEU A 51 -3.20 -2.97 -15.22
CA LEU A 51 -3.42 -1.82 -14.33
C LEU A 51 -2.67 -0.58 -14.81
N THR A 52 -1.44 -0.75 -15.30
CA THR A 52 -0.61 0.34 -15.85
C THR A 52 -1.31 1.10 -16.98
N LYS A 53 -2.04 0.40 -17.87
CA LYS A 53 -2.83 1.02 -18.94
C LYS A 53 -4.04 1.78 -18.39
N ARG A 54 -4.69 1.27 -17.33
CA ARG A 54 -5.82 1.95 -16.68
C ARG A 54 -5.41 3.24 -16.00
N PHE A 55 -4.26 3.27 -15.32
CA PHE A 55 -3.76 4.47 -14.64
C PHE A 55 -3.07 5.48 -15.57
N ALA A 56 -2.53 5.04 -16.71
CA ALA A 56 -2.01 5.96 -17.73
C ALA A 56 -3.13 6.82 -18.35
N ARG A 57 -4.35 6.28 -18.45
CA ARG A 57 -5.55 6.99 -18.95
C ARG A 57 -6.05 8.07 -17.98
N SER A 58 -5.81 7.87 -16.69
CA SER A 58 -6.19 8.77 -15.61
C SER A 58 -4.97 9.49 -15.03
N ALA A 59 -4.09 9.99 -15.90
CA ALA A 59 -2.88 10.72 -15.52
C ALA A 59 -3.18 11.68 -14.36
N PRO A 60 -2.62 11.44 -13.16
CA PRO A 60 -2.98 12.21 -11.99
C PRO A 60 -2.40 13.62 -12.14
N ARG A 61 -3.23 14.63 -11.89
CA ARG A 61 -2.73 15.94 -11.47
C ARG A 61 -1.78 15.68 -10.30
N ARG A 62 -0.49 15.89 -10.49
CA ARG A 62 0.51 15.85 -9.42
C ARG A 62 0.19 16.96 -8.43
N THR A 63 -0.73 16.72 -7.50
CA THR A 63 -0.92 17.60 -6.36
C THR A 63 0.20 17.28 -5.39
N ARG A 64 1.21 18.16 -5.35
CA ARG A 64 2.16 18.24 -4.24
C ARG A 64 1.39 18.62 -2.97
N ALA A 65 0.70 17.66 -2.36
CA ALA A 65 0.27 17.81 -0.98
C ALA A 65 1.48 17.47 -0.12
N ALA A 66 2.12 18.51 0.39
CA ALA A 66 3.12 18.39 1.44
C ALA A 66 2.56 17.47 2.53
N ILE A 67 3.25 16.37 2.79
CA ILE A 67 3.00 15.56 3.99
C ILE A 67 3.45 16.45 5.14
N THR A 68 2.51 17.21 5.71
CA THR A 68 2.72 17.92 6.96
C THR A 68 2.92 16.86 8.04
N LEU A 69 4.18 16.55 8.34
CA LEU A 69 4.55 15.82 9.55
C LEU A 69 4.03 16.63 10.74
N HIS A 70 2.94 16.18 11.35
CA HIS A 70 2.51 16.69 12.64
C HIS A 70 3.59 16.33 13.68
N PRO A 71 4.20 17.30 14.39
CA PRO A 71 5.17 17.00 15.41
C PRO A 71 4.42 16.45 16.63
N ILE A 72 4.58 15.15 16.89
CA ILE A 72 4.07 14.52 18.10
C ILE A 72 4.96 14.97 19.27
N ALA A 73 4.39 15.81 20.13
CA ALA A 73 4.70 16.00 21.55
C ALA A 73 6.18 16.23 21.95
N ARG A 74 6.48 17.47 22.39
CA ARG A 74 7.48 17.71 23.45
C ARG A 74 6.89 18.61 24.53
N THR A 75 5.98 18.07 25.32
CA THR A 75 5.57 18.68 26.60
C THR A 75 6.50 18.15 27.68
N VAL A 76 7.68 18.77 27.84
CA VAL A 76 8.50 18.56 29.04
C VAL A 76 8.12 19.60 30.08
N LYS A 77 7.39 19.13 31.08
CA LYS A 77 7.10 19.77 32.35
C LYS A 77 8.42 20.11 33.07
N ARG A 78 8.73 21.39 33.23
CA ARG A 78 9.63 21.98 34.26
C ARG A 78 8.83 23.17 34.80
N SER A 79 8.21 23.18 35.99
CA SER A 79 8.71 22.95 37.34
C SER A 79 10.02 23.69 37.65
N ARG A 80 9.95 24.51 38.70
CA ARG A 80 10.94 25.43 39.32
C ARG A 80 10.87 26.84 38.73
N SER A 81 10.73 27.90 39.52
CA SER A 81 10.55 28.10 40.97
C SER A 81 10.09 29.53 41.18
#